data_AF-A0A834X2T4-F1
#
_entry.id   AF-A0A834X2T4-F1
#
_cell.length_a   1.000
_cell.length_b   1.000
_cell.length_c   1.000
_cell.angle_alpha   90.00
_cell.angle_beta   90.00
_cell.angle_gamma   90.00
#
_symmetry.space_group_name_H-M   'P 1'
#
loop_
_entity.id
_entity.type
_entity.pdbx_description
1 polymer ?
#
loop_
_entity_poly.entity_id
_entity_poly.type
_entity_poly.pdbx_seq_one_letter_code
_entity_poly.pdbx_strand_id
1 'polypeptide(L)'
;MINKTLFLTYLYLLIYILLSSGVILYNKWVLSPKYFNFPFPITLTMIHMGFSGVVAFFLVRVFKVVTPVKMTFEIYATSVVPISAFFASSLWFGNTAYLHISVAFIQMLKALMPVATFLMAVLCGTDKARFDVFLNMVLVSVGVVVSSYGEIHFNVVGTVYQVTGIFAEALRLVLTQVLLQKKGLTFNPITSLYYIAPCSFVFLFVPWYLLEKPGMEVSQIQFNFWIFFSNALCALALNFSIFLVIGRTGAVTIRVAGVLKDWILIALSTVLFPESTITGLNIIGYAIALCGVVMYNYIKVKDVRASQLPVDSIPDRMKDWKFEKKSSNIYVPDNMSDNGGISGGNGSTSDMSIDEEAPLISSRLSHIGRTTGK
;
A
#
# COMPACT_ATOMS: atom_id res chain seq x y z
N MET A 1 -22.41 -27.23 -6.18
CA MET A 1 -21.87 -26.82 -7.50
C MET A 1 -21.14 -25.50 -7.35
N ILE A 2 -19.81 -25.47 -7.53
CA ILE A 2 -19.05 -24.22 -7.55
C ILE A 2 -19.48 -23.42 -8.79
N ASN A 3 -20.02 -22.23 -8.58
CA ASN A 3 -20.44 -21.33 -9.65
C ASN A 3 -19.22 -20.95 -10.51
N LYS A 4 -19.34 -20.92 -11.85
CA LYS A 4 -18.22 -20.61 -12.78
C LYS A 4 -17.50 -19.32 -12.41
N THR A 5 -18.25 -18.34 -11.91
CA THR A 5 -17.74 -17.06 -11.39
C THR A 5 -16.83 -17.24 -10.17
N LEU A 6 -17.20 -18.08 -9.20
CA LEU A 6 -16.40 -18.36 -8.01
C LEU A 6 -15.11 -19.10 -8.39
N PHE A 7 -15.21 -20.07 -9.28
CA PHE A 7 -14.03 -20.79 -9.80
C PHE A 7 -13.02 -19.84 -10.44
N LEU A 8 -13.47 -18.94 -11.33
CA LEU A 8 -12.60 -17.95 -11.97
C LEU A 8 -11.92 -17.02 -10.96
N THR A 9 -12.65 -16.62 -9.92
CA THR A 9 -12.09 -15.80 -8.83
C THR A 9 -10.98 -16.54 -8.09
N TYR A 10 -11.21 -17.80 -7.71
CA TYR A 10 -10.18 -18.62 -7.06
C TYR A 10 -8.97 -18.85 -7.95
N LEU A 11 -9.19 -19.07 -9.25
CA LEU A 11 -8.11 -19.21 -10.23
C LEU A 11 -7.23 -17.96 -10.32
N TYR A 12 -7.83 -16.76 -10.41
CA TYR A 12 -7.06 -15.51 -10.42
C TYR A 12 -6.28 -15.28 -9.13
N LEU A 13 -6.86 -15.62 -7.97
CA LEU A 13 -6.16 -15.55 -6.70
C LEU A 13 -4.99 -16.54 -6.64
N LEU A 14 -5.18 -17.77 -7.12
CA LEU A 14 -4.12 -18.78 -7.18
C LEU A 14 -2.97 -18.31 -8.08
N ILE A 15 -3.28 -17.79 -9.27
CA ILE A 15 -2.27 -17.26 -10.21
C ILE A 15 -1.49 -16.11 -9.55
N TYR A 16 -2.18 -15.20 -8.85
CA TYR A 16 -1.55 -14.11 -8.12
C TYR A 16 -0.59 -14.62 -7.04
N ILE A 17 -1.03 -15.57 -6.21
CA ILE A 17 -0.21 -16.16 -5.13
C ILE A 17 1.03 -16.83 -5.73
N LEU A 18 0.85 -17.64 -6.79
CA LEU A 18 1.94 -18.36 -7.44
C LEU A 18 2.95 -17.41 -8.10
N LEU A 19 2.49 -16.41 -8.86
CA LEU A 19 3.37 -15.43 -9.50
C LEU A 19 4.11 -14.58 -8.46
N SER A 20 3.41 -14.14 -7.41
CA SER A 20 4.01 -13.28 -6.39
C SER A 20 5.06 -14.02 -5.57
N SER A 21 4.74 -15.24 -5.10
CA SER A 21 5.72 -16.09 -4.42
C SER A 21 6.85 -16.50 -5.36
N GLY A 22 6.52 -16.85 -6.61
CA GLY A 22 7.48 -17.24 -7.64
C GLY A 22 8.52 -16.17 -7.92
N VAL A 23 8.11 -14.90 -8.10
CA VAL A 23 9.06 -13.78 -8.32
C VAL A 23 10.00 -13.61 -7.13
N ILE A 24 9.50 -13.71 -5.89
CA ILE A 24 10.35 -13.55 -4.69
C ILE A 24 11.39 -14.67 -4.60
N LEU A 25 10.96 -15.92 -4.75
CA LEU A 25 11.85 -17.08 -4.71
C LEU A 25 12.85 -17.06 -5.88
N TYR A 26 12.38 -16.66 -7.06
CA TYR A 26 13.24 -16.58 -8.25
C TYR A 26 14.28 -15.46 -8.09
N ASN A 27 13.91 -14.29 -7.56
CA ASN A 27 14.87 -13.24 -7.25
C ASN A 27 15.91 -13.71 -6.23
N LYS A 28 15.49 -14.39 -5.14
CA LYS A 28 16.44 -14.97 -4.18
C LYS A 28 17.38 -15.97 -4.85
N TRP A 29 16.87 -16.85 -5.72
CA TRP A 29 17.66 -17.84 -6.43
C TRP A 29 18.67 -17.22 -7.40
N VAL A 30 18.28 -16.16 -8.13
CA VAL A 30 19.18 -15.40 -9.02
C VAL A 30 20.27 -14.69 -8.22
N LEU A 31 19.90 -14.02 -7.12
CA LEU A 31 20.79 -13.16 -6.36
C LEU A 31 21.72 -13.92 -5.41
N SER A 32 21.31 -15.08 -4.92
CA SER A 32 22.06 -15.83 -3.92
C SER A 32 23.39 -16.33 -4.50
N PRO A 33 24.52 -16.09 -3.80
CA PRO A 33 25.82 -16.65 -4.17
C PRO A 33 25.85 -18.18 -4.18
N LYS A 34 24.93 -18.85 -3.47
CA LYS A 34 24.85 -20.32 -3.38
C LYS A 34 24.19 -20.96 -4.60
N TYR A 35 23.45 -20.18 -5.40
CA TYR A 35 22.64 -20.69 -6.50
C TYR A 35 23.15 -20.14 -7.84
N PHE A 36 22.46 -19.19 -8.45
CA PHE A 36 22.88 -18.64 -9.74
C PHE A 36 24.07 -17.67 -9.62
N ASN A 37 24.31 -17.10 -8.43
CA ASN A 37 25.45 -16.23 -8.12
C ASN A 37 25.50 -14.96 -9.00
N PHE A 38 24.38 -14.23 -9.07
CA PHE A 38 24.33 -12.89 -9.65
C PHE A 38 24.04 -11.86 -8.55
N PRO A 39 25.04 -11.43 -7.75
CA PRO A 39 24.84 -10.59 -6.58
C PRO A 39 24.61 -9.09 -6.91
N PHE A 40 23.81 -8.80 -7.95
CA PHE A 40 23.55 -7.46 -8.48
C PHE A 40 22.04 -7.14 -8.46
N PRO A 41 21.47 -6.86 -7.28
CA PRO A 41 20.04 -6.60 -7.07
C PRO A 41 19.51 -5.37 -7.84
N ILE A 42 20.31 -4.31 -7.98
CA ILE A 42 19.91 -3.11 -8.73
C ILE A 42 19.80 -3.46 -10.21
N THR A 43 20.79 -4.17 -10.76
CA THR A 43 20.78 -4.61 -12.17
C THR A 43 19.56 -5.48 -12.45
N LEU A 44 19.26 -6.44 -11.56
CA LEU A 44 18.08 -7.31 -11.70
C LEU A 44 16.77 -6.49 -11.74
N THR A 45 16.62 -5.55 -10.81
CA THR A 45 15.41 -4.71 -10.74
C THR A 45 15.32 -3.68 -11.86
N MET A 46 16.45 -3.20 -12.37
CA MET A 46 16.51 -2.38 -13.59
C MET A 46 16.03 -3.15 -14.81
N ILE A 47 16.41 -4.42 -14.96
CA ILE A 47 15.90 -5.28 -16.04
C ILE A 47 14.37 -5.41 -15.92
N HIS A 48 13.83 -5.59 -14.71
CA HIS A 48 12.37 -5.67 -14.49
C HIS A 48 11.66 -4.38 -14.90
N MET A 49 12.16 -3.23 -14.45
CA MET A 49 11.56 -1.93 -14.74
C MET A 49 11.70 -1.54 -16.21
N GLY A 50 12.87 -1.82 -16.82
CA GLY A 50 13.10 -1.59 -18.24
C GLY A 50 12.18 -2.44 -19.11
N PHE A 51 12.13 -3.75 -18.86
CA PHE A 51 11.24 -4.66 -19.58
C PHE A 51 9.76 -4.30 -19.40
N SER A 52 9.35 -4.06 -18.16
CA SER A 52 7.97 -3.67 -17.85
C SER A 52 7.58 -2.33 -18.48
N GLY A 53 8.49 -1.36 -18.50
CA GLY A 53 8.30 -0.06 -19.13
C GLY A 53 8.15 -0.17 -20.64
N VAL A 54 8.98 -0.97 -21.31
CA VAL A 54 8.88 -1.24 -22.76
C VAL A 54 7.55 -1.90 -23.08
N VAL A 55 7.17 -2.96 -22.37
CA VAL A 55 5.89 -3.66 -22.64
C VAL A 55 4.70 -2.74 -22.35
N ALA A 56 4.72 -1.99 -21.24
CA ALA A 56 3.68 -1.02 -20.93
C ALA A 56 3.56 0.06 -22.03
N PHE A 57 4.69 0.52 -22.59
CA PHE A 57 4.69 1.45 -23.72
C PHE A 57 3.98 0.87 -24.94
N PHE A 58 4.30 -0.37 -25.34
CA PHE A 58 3.62 -1.02 -26.46
C PHE A 58 2.11 -1.20 -26.18
N LEU A 59 1.73 -1.63 -24.98
CA LEU A 59 0.32 -1.83 -24.61
C LEU A 59 -0.51 -0.55 -24.66
N VAL A 60 0.07 0.58 -24.23
CA VAL A 60 -0.63 1.87 -24.18
C VAL A 60 -0.59 2.60 -25.52
N ARG A 61 0.58 2.67 -26.17
CA ARG A 61 0.78 3.51 -27.37
C ARG A 61 0.48 2.79 -28.68
N VAL A 62 0.84 1.51 -28.77
CA VAL A 62 0.72 0.74 -30.01
C VAL A 62 -0.60 -0.03 -30.03
N PHE A 63 -0.84 -0.85 -29.02
CA PHE A 63 -2.04 -1.69 -28.95
C PHE A 63 -3.27 -0.97 -28.42
N LYS A 64 -3.11 0.23 -27.83
CA LYS A 64 -4.19 1.05 -27.25
C LYS A 64 -5.13 0.26 -26.33
N VAL A 65 -4.58 -0.71 -25.59
CA VAL A 65 -5.33 -1.57 -24.66
C VAL A 65 -5.95 -0.74 -23.54
N VAL A 66 -5.32 0.38 -23.18
CA VAL A 66 -5.80 1.32 -22.19
C VAL A 66 -5.74 2.74 -22.76
N THR A 67 -6.75 3.55 -22.48
CA THR A 67 -6.78 4.96 -22.88
C THR A 67 -5.65 5.73 -22.19
N PRO A 68 -4.81 6.46 -22.94
CA PRO A 68 -3.76 7.30 -22.35
C PRO A 68 -4.42 8.38 -21.49
N VAL A 69 -4.14 8.37 -20.19
CA VAL A 69 -4.57 9.44 -19.29
C VAL A 69 -3.76 10.69 -19.62
N LYS A 70 -4.42 11.78 -20.01
CA LYS A 70 -3.75 13.07 -20.23
C LYS A 70 -3.17 13.55 -18.90
N MET A 71 -1.85 13.45 -18.75
CA MET A 71 -1.12 13.93 -17.58
C MET A 71 -0.41 15.24 -17.94
N THR A 72 -0.68 16.29 -17.19
CA THR A 72 0.09 17.54 -17.25
C THR A 72 1.50 17.28 -16.72
N PHE A 73 2.52 17.94 -17.30
CA PHE A 73 3.91 17.83 -16.86
C PHE A 73 4.08 18.12 -15.36
N GLU A 74 3.34 19.10 -14.83
CA GLU A 74 3.37 19.45 -13.42
C GLU A 74 2.92 18.29 -12.51
N ILE A 75 1.83 17.59 -12.86
CA ILE A 75 1.35 16.42 -12.10
C ILE A 75 2.36 15.27 -12.21
N TYR A 76 2.95 15.09 -13.39
CA TYR A 76 3.99 14.08 -13.59
C TYR A 76 5.22 14.34 -12.70
N ALA A 77 5.75 15.57 -12.71
CA ALA A 77 6.92 15.94 -11.93
C ALA A 77 6.66 15.96 -10.42
N THR A 78 5.52 16.49 -9.97
CA THR A 78 5.22 16.65 -8.53
C THR A 78 4.65 15.40 -7.87
N SER A 79 4.15 14.43 -8.64
CA SER A 79 3.50 13.24 -8.08
C SER A 79 4.09 11.94 -8.58
N VAL A 80 4.25 11.76 -9.88
CA VAL A 80 4.75 10.48 -10.43
C VAL A 80 6.24 10.29 -10.12
N VAL A 81 7.05 11.34 -10.26
CA VAL A 81 8.50 11.25 -10.02
C VAL A 81 8.82 10.85 -8.56
N PRO A 82 8.25 11.49 -7.51
CA PRO A 82 8.45 11.02 -6.13
C PRO A 82 7.96 9.59 -5.89
N ILE A 83 6.79 9.21 -6.41
CA ILE A 83 6.27 7.85 -6.30
C ILE A 83 7.25 6.84 -6.91
N SER A 84 7.79 7.17 -8.08
CA SER A 84 8.73 6.32 -8.82
C SER A 84 10.10 6.22 -8.15
N ALA A 85 10.56 7.31 -7.51
CA ALA A 85 11.78 7.34 -6.71
C ALA A 85 11.66 6.40 -5.50
N PHE A 86 10.59 6.51 -4.72
CA PHE A 86 10.38 5.63 -3.57
C PHE A 86 10.10 4.19 -3.98
N PHE A 87 9.48 3.96 -5.14
CA PHE A 87 9.39 2.63 -5.71
C PHE A 87 10.76 2.04 -6.06
N ALA A 88 11.60 2.80 -6.78
CA ALA A 88 12.97 2.42 -7.08
C ALA A 88 13.76 2.11 -5.81
N SER A 89 13.73 2.98 -4.80
CA SER A 89 14.39 2.74 -3.51
C SER A 89 13.87 1.49 -2.81
N SER A 90 12.56 1.23 -2.84
CA SER A 90 11.98 0.00 -2.26
C SER A 90 12.46 -1.26 -2.98
N LEU A 91 12.56 -1.22 -4.32
CA LEU A 91 13.07 -2.33 -5.13
C LEU A 91 14.55 -2.56 -4.85
N TRP A 92 15.36 -1.50 -4.83
CA TRP A 92 16.78 -1.59 -4.55
C TRP A 92 17.04 -2.20 -3.16
N PHE A 93 16.57 -1.57 -2.09
CA PHE A 93 16.89 -2.03 -0.74
C PHE A 93 16.23 -3.38 -0.43
N GLY A 94 14.99 -3.60 -0.88
CA GLY A 94 14.28 -4.86 -0.68
C GLY A 94 14.95 -6.05 -1.40
N ASN A 95 15.50 -5.85 -2.60
CA ASN A 95 16.21 -6.93 -3.30
C ASN A 95 17.63 -7.12 -2.77
N THR A 96 18.29 -6.06 -2.30
CA THR A 96 19.61 -6.16 -1.65
C THR A 96 19.56 -6.98 -0.37
N ALA A 97 18.45 -6.92 0.37
CA ALA A 97 18.24 -7.75 1.55
C ALA A 97 18.37 -9.27 1.28
N TYR A 98 18.02 -9.74 0.07
CA TYR A 98 18.17 -11.16 -0.30
C TYR A 98 19.62 -11.64 -0.27
N LEU A 99 20.62 -10.75 -0.35
CA LEU A 99 22.03 -11.12 -0.24
C LEU A 99 22.46 -11.42 1.21
N HIS A 100 21.72 -10.89 2.19
CA HIS A 100 22.17 -10.87 3.59
C HIS A 100 21.29 -11.70 4.53
N ILE A 101 20.00 -11.84 4.22
CA ILE A 101 19.02 -12.51 5.09
C ILE A 101 18.16 -13.53 4.34
N SER A 102 17.50 -14.40 5.11
CA SER A 102 16.62 -15.46 4.60
C SER A 102 15.31 -14.88 4.05
N VAL A 103 14.67 -15.58 3.09
CA VAL A 103 13.38 -15.15 2.53
C VAL A 103 12.28 -15.20 3.59
N ALA A 104 12.31 -16.21 4.45
CA ALA A 104 11.41 -16.32 5.60
C ALA A 104 11.52 -15.08 6.50
N PHE A 105 12.74 -14.69 6.87
CA PHE A 105 12.96 -13.52 7.72
C PHE A 105 12.57 -12.20 7.03
N ILE A 106 12.86 -12.03 5.74
CA ILE A 106 12.35 -10.89 4.94
C ILE A 106 10.83 -10.80 5.02
N GLN A 107 10.15 -11.94 4.90
CA GLN A 107 8.70 -11.99 4.91
C GLN A 107 8.12 -11.72 6.31
N MET A 108 8.84 -12.08 7.37
CA MET A 108 8.48 -11.73 8.75
C MET A 108 8.66 -10.24 9.03
N LEU A 109 9.75 -9.63 8.55
CA LEU A 109 9.98 -8.18 8.65
C LEU A 109 8.88 -7.38 7.94
N LYS A 110 8.30 -7.92 6.85
CA LYS A 110 7.15 -7.30 6.16
C LYS A 110 5.89 -7.19 7.02
N ALA A 111 5.80 -7.88 8.17
CA ALA A 111 4.74 -7.60 9.15
C ALA A 111 4.79 -6.14 9.67
N LEU A 112 5.91 -5.42 9.52
CA LEU A 112 6.02 -3.98 9.79
C LEU A 112 5.36 -3.09 8.72
N MET A 113 4.92 -3.62 7.59
CA MET A 113 4.30 -2.83 6.50
C MET A 113 3.11 -1.97 6.98
N PRO A 114 2.17 -2.48 7.81
CA PRO A 114 1.10 -1.65 8.38
C PRO A 114 1.60 -0.55 9.32
N VAL A 115 2.68 -0.81 10.07
CA VAL A 115 3.34 0.17 10.94
C VAL A 115 3.93 1.30 10.11
N ALA A 116 4.75 0.95 9.11
CA ALA A 116 5.39 1.91 8.24
C ALA A 116 4.37 2.74 7.44
N THR A 117 3.32 2.12 6.91
CA THR A 117 2.24 2.82 6.18
C THR A 117 1.45 3.75 7.08
N PHE A 118 1.13 3.36 8.31
CA PHE A 118 0.46 4.24 9.26
C PHE A 118 1.33 5.46 9.61
N LEU A 119 2.61 5.25 9.93
CA LEU A 119 3.54 6.34 10.24
C LEU A 119 3.68 7.30 9.05
N MET A 120 3.89 6.77 7.84
CA MET A 120 4.00 7.60 6.64
C MET A 120 2.68 8.32 6.30
N ALA A 121 1.52 7.69 6.53
CA ALA A 121 0.23 8.32 6.32
C ALA A 121 -0.01 9.49 7.30
N VAL A 122 0.42 9.36 8.55
CA VAL A 122 0.39 10.45 9.54
C VAL A 122 1.37 11.56 9.17
N LEU A 123 2.61 11.23 8.78
CA LEU A 123 3.62 12.20 8.35
C LEU A 123 3.19 12.99 7.10
N CYS A 124 2.51 12.34 6.16
CA CYS A 124 1.94 12.99 4.99
C CYS A 124 0.60 13.71 5.27
N GLY A 125 0.12 13.74 6.52
CA GLY A 125 -1.13 14.38 6.90
C GLY A 125 -2.38 13.75 6.27
N THR A 126 -2.31 12.48 5.89
CA THR A 126 -3.41 11.74 5.24
C THR A 126 -4.28 11.00 6.26
N ASP A 127 -3.69 10.54 7.37
CA ASP A 127 -4.40 9.90 8.49
C ASP A 127 -4.17 10.67 9.80
N LYS A 128 -5.14 10.64 10.72
CA LYS A 128 -5.01 11.22 12.07
C LYS A 128 -4.31 10.23 13.02
N ALA A 129 -3.39 10.73 13.85
CA ALA A 129 -2.72 9.93 14.86
C ALA A 129 -3.70 9.53 15.98
N ARG A 130 -4.21 8.30 15.93
CA ARG A 130 -5.07 7.73 16.97
C ARG A 130 -4.25 6.86 17.91
N PHE A 131 -4.41 7.08 19.21
CA PHE A 131 -3.66 6.35 20.25
C PHE A 131 -3.91 4.83 20.21
N ASP A 132 -5.15 4.40 19.98
CA ASP A 132 -5.49 2.97 19.87
C ASP A 132 -4.71 2.27 18.74
N VAL A 133 -4.59 2.94 17.59
CA VAL A 133 -3.87 2.43 16.42
C VAL A 133 -2.37 2.45 16.70
N PHE A 134 -1.86 3.49 17.36
CA PHE A 134 -0.46 3.59 17.75
C PHE A 134 -0.03 2.47 18.70
N LEU A 135 -0.81 2.17 19.76
CA LEU A 135 -0.54 1.05 20.66
C LEU A 135 -0.52 -0.29 19.92
N ASN A 136 -1.42 -0.48 18.96
CA ASN A 136 -1.39 -1.67 18.11
C ASN A 136 -0.12 -1.74 17.25
N MET A 137 0.39 -0.61 16.74
CA MET A 137 1.67 -0.58 16.02
C MET A 137 2.87 -0.95 16.91
N VAL A 138 2.84 -0.57 18.19
CA VAL A 138 3.85 -1.00 19.17
C VAL A 138 3.81 -2.51 19.34
N LEU A 139 2.62 -3.12 19.49
CA LEU A 139 2.45 -4.57 19.59
C LEU A 139 3.05 -5.31 18.38
N VAL A 140 2.76 -4.84 17.17
CA VAL A 140 3.33 -5.41 15.93
C VAL A 140 4.85 -5.33 15.95
N SER A 141 5.40 -4.17 16.35
CA SER A 141 6.84 -3.94 16.40
C SER A 141 7.53 -4.86 17.41
N VAL A 142 6.94 -5.07 18.59
CA VAL A 142 7.44 -6.02 19.60
C VAL A 142 7.48 -7.44 19.04
N GLY A 143 6.41 -7.90 18.38
CA GLY A 143 6.38 -9.22 17.77
C GLY A 143 7.50 -9.42 16.75
N VAL A 144 7.78 -8.42 15.91
CA VAL A 144 8.86 -8.47 14.92
C VAL A 144 10.24 -8.49 15.57
N VAL A 145 10.46 -7.73 16.65
CA VAL A 145 11.72 -7.76 17.42
C VAL A 145 11.95 -9.13 18.05
N VAL A 146 10.93 -9.72 18.68
CA VAL A 146 11.01 -11.08 19.25
C VAL A 146 11.30 -12.11 18.15
N SER A 147 10.65 -11.97 16.99
CA SER A 147 10.88 -12.86 15.85
C SER A 147 12.32 -12.76 15.34
N SER A 148 12.84 -11.53 15.26
CA SER A 148 14.22 -11.24 14.82
C SER A 148 15.26 -11.81 15.79
N TYR A 149 15.00 -11.80 17.09
CA TYR A 149 15.88 -12.39 18.09
C TYR A 149 16.00 -13.92 17.93
N GLY A 150 14.99 -14.56 17.36
CA GLY A 150 14.99 -15.99 17.04
C GLY A 150 15.65 -16.34 15.70
N GLU A 151 16.12 -15.38 14.90
CA GLU A 151 16.70 -15.64 13.59
C GLU A 151 18.15 -16.14 13.72
N ILE A 152 18.43 -17.34 13.21
CA ILE A 152 19.76 -17.97 13.30
C ILE A 152 20.79 -17.24 12.42
N HIS A 153 20.36 -16.75 11.25
CA HIS A 153 21.19 -16.00 10.32
C HIS A 153 20.90 -14.50 10.38
N PHE A 154 20.75 -13.97 11.59
CA PHE A 154 20.46 -12.56 11.77
C PHE A 154 21.63 -11.71 11.27
N ASN A 155 21.35 -10.84 10.29
CA ASN A 155 22.30 -9.89 9.76
C ASN A 155 21.70 -8.49 9.83
N VAL A 156 22.29 -7.62 10.68
CA VAL A 156 21.84 -6.24 10.89
C VAL A 156 21.80 -5.46 9.58
N VAL A 157 22.82 -5.60 8.72
CA VAL A 157 22.89 -4.88 7.44
C VAL A 157 21.72 -5.26 6.54
N GLY A 158 21.44 -6.57 6.42
CA GLY A 158 20.29 -7.07 5.67
C GLY A 158 18.95 -6.60 6.24
N THR A 159 18.82 -6.60 7.58
CA THR A 159 17.64 -6.11 8.29
C THR A 159 17.42 -4.62 8.02
N VAL A 160 18.46 -3.80 8.08
CA VAL A 160 18.38 -2.35 7.80
C VAL A 160 17.94 -2.12 6.36
N TYR A 161 18.55 -2.80 5.38
CA TYR A 161 18.10 -2.70 3.98
C TYR A 161 16.63 -3.08 3.82
N GLN A 162 16.19 -4.19 4.43
CA GLN A 162 14.81 -4.62 4.34
C GLN A 162 13.83 -3.62 4.98
N VAL A 163 14.15 -3.10 6.17
CA VAL A 163 13.31 -2.12 6.88
C VAL A 163 13.26 -0.80 6.12
N THR A 164 14.38 -0.29 5.62
CA THR A 164 14.40 0.91 4.76
C THR A 164 13.56 0.69 3.50
N GLY A 165 13.64 -0.49 2.88
CA GLY A 165 12.80 -0.87 1.75
C GLY A 165 11.30 -0.84 2.09
N ILE A 166 10.91 -1.32 3.27
CA ILE A 166 9.52 -1.29 3.76
C ILE A 166 9.03 0.15 3.96
N PHE A 167 9.85 1.05 4.52
CA PHE A 167 9.47 2.46 4.67
C PHE A 167 9.38 3.19 3.32
N ALA A 168 10.29 2.91 2.38
CA ALA A 168 10.20 3.44 1.03
C ALA A 168 8.94 2.93 0.31
N GLU A 169 8.61 1.65 0.45
CA GLU A 169 7.37 1.08 -0.08
C GLU A 169 6.12 1.72 0.56
N ALA A 170 6.16 1.96 1.87
CA ALA A 170 5.07 2.59 2.60
C ALA A 170 4.80 4.00 2.09
N LEU A 171 5.86 4.78 1.90
CA LEU A 171 5.77 6.15 1.39
C LEU A 171 5.26 6.16 -0.06
N ARG A 172 5.74 5.25 -0.92
CA ARG A 172 5.18 5.05 -2.26
C ARG A 172 3.67 4.79 -2.22
N LEU A 173 3.21 3.89 -1.35
CA LEU A 173 1.80 3.54 -1.22
C LEU A 173 0.96 4.74 -0.76
N VAL A 174 1.41 5.49 0.24
CA VAL A 174 0.73 6.69 0.75
C VAL A 174 0.67 7.77 -0.32
N LEU A 175 1.78 8.07 -1.01
CA LEU A 175 1.80 9.06 -2.10
C LEU A 175 0.90 8.64 -3.27
N THR A 176 0.86 7.36 -3.60
CA THR A 176 -0.05 6.82 -4.62
C THR A 176 -1.51 6.99 -4.20
N GLN A 177 -1.83 6.75 -2.92
CA GLN A 177 -3.16 6.97 -2.38
C GLN A 177 -3.56 8.45 -2.45
N VAL A 178 -2.65 9.36 -2.05
CA VAL A 178 -2.88 10.82 -2.14
C VAL A 178 -3.11 11.26 -3.58
N LEU A 179 -2.32 10.75 -4.53
CA LEU A 179 -2.50 11.04 -5.96
C LEU A 179 -3.88 10.59 -6.47
N LEU A 180 -4.28 9.37 -6.11
CA LEU A 180 -5.57 8.79 -6.53
C LEU A 180 -6.77 9.51 -5.90
N GLN A 181 -6.69 9.87 -4.62
CA GLN A 181 -7.78 10.51 -3.87
C GLN A 181 -7.91 12.00 -4.18
N LYS A 182 -6.80 12.76 -4.17
CA LYS A 182 -6.85 14.24 -4.31
C LYS A 182 -6.96 14.70 -5.77
N LYS A 183 -6.36 13.97 -6.72
CA LYS A 183 -6.35 14.38 -8.14
C LYS A 183 -7.40 13.65 -9.00
N GLY A 184 -8.19 12.76 -8.41
CA GLY A 184 -9.29 12.06 -9.09
C GLY A 184 -8.86 11.16 -10.25
N LEU A 185 -7.58 10.78 -10.33
CA LEU A 185 -7.02 10.02 -11.45
C LEU A 185 -7.19 8.52 -11.21
N THR A 186 -8.15 7.88 -11.88
CA THR A 186 -8.30 6.42 -11.83
C THR A 186 -7.21 5.74 -12.66
N PHE A 187 -6.10 5.37 -12.02
CA PHE A 187 -5.06 4.61 -12.70
C PHE A 187 -5.41 3.13 -12.79
N ASN A 188 -5.55 2.65 -14.02
CA ASN A 188 -5.36 1.22 -14.29
C ASN A 188 -3.89 0.87 -13.98
N PRO A 189 -3.59 -0.24 -13.28
CA PRO A 189 -2.23 -0.73 -13.06
C PRO A 189 -1.31 -0.71 -14.28
N ILE A 190 -1.84 -0.96 -15.49
CA ILE A 190 -1.06 -0.84 -16.73
C ILE A 190 -0.62 0.61 -16.97
N THR A 191 -1.52 1.57 -16.76
CA THR A 191 -1.23 3.01 -16.85
C THR A 191 -0.27 3.45 -15.74
N SER A 192 -0.43 2.94 -14.51
CA SER A 192 0.53 3.18 -13.42
C SER A 192 1.93 2.70 -13.81
N LEU A 193 2.03 1.48 -14.35
CA LEU A 193 3.29 0.89 -14.77
C LEU A 193 3.95 1.67 -15.90
N TYR A 194 3.16 2.13 -16.89
CA TYR A 194 3.62 2.98 -17.99
C TYR A 194 4.28 4.28 -17.50
N TYR A 195 3.72 4.91 -16.45
CA TYR A 195 4.24 6.17 -15.92
C TYR A 195 5.39 5.97 -14.91
N ILE A 196 5.32 4.92 -14.10
CA ILE A 196 6.26 4.68 -12.99
C ILE A 196 7.52 3.95 -13.47
N ALA A 197 7.40 2.90 -14.29
CA ALA A 197 8.53 2.02 -14.60
C ALA A 197 9.72 2.73 -15.28
N PRO A 198 9.52 3.60 -16.29
CA PRO A 198 10.64 4.33 -16.91
C PRO A 198 11.33 5.28 -15.93
N CYS A 199 10.55 5.96 -15.07
CA CYS A 199 11.10 6.88 -14.08
C CYS A 199 11.88 6.12 -13.00
N SER A 200 11.35 4.98 -12.53
CA SER A 200 12.06 4.10 -11.59
C SER A 200 13.36 3.54 -12.19
N PHE A 201 13.38 3.20 -13.48
CA PHE A 201 14.61 2.79 -14.16
C PHE A 201 15.69 3.89 -14.11
N VAL A 202 15.33 5.13 -14.40
CA VAL A 202 16.25 6.27 -14.33
C VAL A 202 16.74 6.50 -12.89
N PHE A 203 15.88 6.38 -11.89
CA PHE A 203 16.30 6.48 -10.48
C PHE A 203 17.25 5.36 -10.06
N LEU A 204 17.05 4.14 -10.55
CA LEU A 204 17.95 3.01 -10.27
C LEU A 204 19.29 3.12 -11.01
N PHE A 205 19.35 3.84 -12.14
CA PHE A 205 20.58 4.01 -12.92
C PHE A 205 21.70 4.69 -12.12
N VAL A 206 21.36 5.68 -11.27
CA VAL A 206 22.34 6.39 -10.44
C VAL A 206 23.06 5.46 -9.46
N PRO A 207 22.37 4.74 -8.54
CA PRO A 207 23.04 3.82 -7.64
C PRO A 207 23.64 2.61 -8.37
N TRP A 208 23.07 2.17 -9.50
CA TRP A 208 23.69 1.13 -10.33
C TRP A 208 25.08 1.54 -10.83
N TYR A 209 25.19 2.75 -11.39
CA TYR A 209 26.46 3.27 -11.93
C TYR A 209 27.53 3.39 -10.85
N LEU A 210 27.13 3.78 -9.63
CA LEU A 210 28.06 3.99 -8.51
C LEU A 210 28.46 2.69 -7.81
N LEU A 211 27.54 1.74 -7.66
CA LEU A 211 27.73 0.58 -6.77
C LEU A 211 27.95 -0.73 -7.52
N GLU A 212 27.21 -0.98 -8.59
CA GLU A 212 27.21 -2.29 -9.26
C GLU A 212 28.07 -2.31 -10.52
N LYS A 213 28.07 -1.22 -11.32
CA LYS A 213 28.88 -1.15 -12.55
C LYS A 213 30.37 -1.51 -12.33
N PRO A 214 31.07 -0.97 -11.30
CA PRO A 214 32.47 -1.35 -11.06
C PRO A 214 32.64 -2.83 -10.72
N GLY A 215 31.70 -3.39 -9.95
CA GLY A 215 31.72 -4.82 -9.59
C GLY A 215 31.47 -5.73 -10.79
N MET A 216 30.61 -5.30 -11.73
CA MET A 216 30.30 -6.05 -12.94
C MET A 216 31.45 -6.07 -13.96
N GLU A 217 32.27 -5.03 -14.02
CA GLU A 217 33.43 -4.98 -14.92
C GLU A 217 34.57 -5.91 -14.46
N VAL A 218 34.69 -6.10 -13.14
CA VAL A 218 35.72 -6.96 -12.54
C VAL A 218 35.28 -8.42 -12.49
N SER A 219 34.00 -8.69 -12.31
CA SER A 219 33.47 -10.06 -12.28
C SER A 219 33.17 -10.56 -13.70
N GLN A 220 33.70 -11.73 -14.07
CA GLN A 220 33.31 -12.40 -15.32
C GLN A 220 31.91 -13.01 -15.18
N ILE A 221 30.89 -12.15 -15.26
CA ILE A 221 29.50 -12.52 -15.03
C ILE A 221 28.98 -13.42 -16.17
N GLN A 222 28.36 -14.54 -15.79
CA GLN A 222 27.61 -15.39 -16.71
C GLN A 222 26.21 -14.80 -16.95
N PHE A 223 26.10 -13.89 -17.92
CA PHE A 223 24.81 -13.31 -18.27
C PHE A 223 23.97 -14.28 -19.11
N ASN A 224 22.95 -14.89 -18.50
CA ASN A 224 22.03 -15.77 -19.23
C ASN A 224 20.73 -15.02 -19.58
N PHE A 225 20.60 -14.66 -20.86
CA PHE A 225 19.44 -13.94 -21.39
C PHE A 225 18.11 -14.60 -21.01
N TRP A 226 18.00 -15.92 -21.12
CA TRP A 226 16.74 -16.63 -20.87
C TRP A 226 16.28 -16.56 -19.42
N ILE A 227 17.22 -16.58 -18.46
CA ILE A 227 16.93 -16.48 -17.03
C ILE A 227 16.45 -15.07 -16.68
N PHE A 228 17.16 -14.05 -17.14
CA PHE A 228 16.75 -12.66 -16.87
C PHE A 228 15.45 -12.29 -17.58
N PHE A 229 15.26 -12.78 -18.82
CA PHE A 229 14.03 -12.58 -19.57
C PHE A 229 12.83 -13.25 -18.90
N SER A 230 12.93 -14.52 -18.52
CA SER A 230 11.83 -15.23 -17.84
C SER A 230 11.53 -14.64 -16.46
N ASN A 231 12.55 -14.23 -15.71
CA ASN A 231 12.38 -13.58 -14.42
C ASN A 231 11.70 -12.20 -14.56
N ALA A 232 12.09 -11.39 -15.55
CA ALA A 232 11.41 -10.13 -15.88
C ALA A 232 9.96 -10.35 -16.38
N LEU A 233 9.73 -11.41 -17.15
CA LEU A 233 8.39 -11.81 -17.59
C LEU A 233 7.50 -12.20 -16.40
N CYS A 234 8.03 -12.93 -15.41
CA CYS A 234 7.32 -13.22 -14.17
C CYS A 234 6.97 -11.95 -13.39
N ALA A 235 7.90 -11.00 -13.28
CA ALA A 235 7.66 -9.70 -12.63
C ALA A 235 6.58 -8.89 -13.36
N LEU A 236 6.57 -8.89 -14.69
CA LEU A 236 5.52 -8.27 -15.48
C LEU A 236 4.16 -8.98 -15.31
N ALA A 237 4.16 -10.32 -15.38
CA ALA A 237 2.96 -11.13 -15.22
C ALA A 237 2.31 -10.92 -13.84
N LEU A 238 3.12 -10.75 -12.79
CA LEU A 238 2.63 -10.37 -11.46
C LEU A 238 1.88 -9.04 -11.48
N ASN A 239 2.42 -8.02 -12.16
CA ASN A 239 1.73 -6.73 -12.29
C ASN A 239 0.37 -6.85 -12.99
N PHE A 240 0.27 -7.67 -14.04
CA PHE A 240 -1.03 -7.94 -14.69
C PHE A 240 -1.97 -8.77 -13.82
N SER A 241 -1.46 -9.77 -13.10
CA SER A 241 -2.26 -10.58 -12.19
C SER A 241 -2.89 -9.73 -11.09
N ILE A 242 -2.14 -8.78 -10.52
CA ILE A 242 -2.67 -7.81 -9.54
C ILE A 242 -3.86 -7.05 -10.14
N PHE A 243 -3.75 -6.54 -11.37
CA PHE A 243 -4.86 -5.84 -12.02
C PHE A 243 -6.11 -6.73 -12.18
N LEU A 244 -5.93 -7.96 -12.66
CA LEU A 244 -7.02 -8.90 -12.87
C LEU A 244 -7.75 -9.22 -11.56
N VAL A 245 -7.00 -9.43 -10.47
CA VAL A 245 -7.58 -9.69 -9.15
C VAL A 245 -8.29 -8.44 -8.61
N ILE A 246 -7.68 -7.24 -8.68
CA ILE A 246 -8.33 -6.00 -8.24
C ILE A 246 -9.64 -5.81 -8.99
N GLY A 247 -9.63 -5.95 -10.31
CA GLY A 247 -10.80 -5.76 -11.17
C GLY A 247 -11.93 -6.76 -10.88
N ARG A 248 -11.60 -7.97 -10.42
CA ARG A 248 -12.60 -9.02 -10.15
C ARG A 248 -13.13 -9.03 -8.72
N THR A 249 -12.27 -8.82 -7.73
CA THR A 249 -12.59 -9.02 -6.29
C THR A 249 -12.50 -7.75 -5.46
N GLY A 250 -11.86 -6.69 -5.96
CA GLY A 250 -11.58 -5.46 -5.23
C GLY A 250 -10.33 -5.54 -4.34
N ALA A 251 -9.96 -4.38 -3.78
CA ALA A 251 -8.72 -4.20 -3.03
C ALA A 251 -8.70 -4.91 -1.67
N VAL A 252 -9.86 -5.18 -1.05
CA VAL A 252 -9.94 -5.87 0.24
C VAL A 252 -9.46 -7.32 0.13
N THR A 253 -9.91 -8.03 -0.90
CA THR A 253 -9.55 -9.44 -1.12
C THR A 253 -8.06 -9.62 -1.38
N ILE A 254 -7.43 -8.69 -2.10
CA ILE A 254 -5.97 -8.72 -2.31
C ILE A 254 -5.20 -8.58 -0.99
N ARG A 255 -5.66 -7.72 -0.08
CA ARG A 255 -5.00 -7.58 1.23
C ARG A 255 -5.03 -8.89 2.00
N VAL A 256 -6.17 -9.57 2.01
CA VAL A 256 -6.32 -10.89 2.66
C VAL A 256 -5.48 -11.96 1.95
N ALA A 257 -5.54 -12.03 0.62
CA ALA A 257 -4.76 -12.98 -0.18
C ALA A 257 -3.25 -12.75 -0.02
N GLY A 258 -2.80 -11.50 0.17
CA GLY A 258 -1.42 -11.16 0.49
C GLY A 258 -0.93 -11.80 1.78
N VAL A 259 -1.74 -11.74 2.86
CA VAL A 259 -1.39 -12.39 4.13
C VAL A 259 -1.26 -13.90 3.96
N LEU A 260 -2.20 -14.54 3.26
CA LEU A 260 -2.12 -15.98 2.97
C LEU A 260 -0.90 -16.34 2.13
N LYS A 261 -0.61 -15.54 1.10
CA LYS A 261 0.60 -15.67 0.27
C LYS A 261 1.85 -15.61 1.14
N ASP A 262 1.94 -14.68 2.09
CA ASP A 262 3.11 -14.52 2.95
C ASP A 262 3.38 -15.78 3.78
N TRP A 263 2.34 -16.42 4.30
CA TRP A 263 2.47 -17.67 5.06
C TRP A 263 2.93 -18.83 4.18
N ILE A 264 2.30 -18.98 3.00
CA ILE A 264 2.69 -19.99 2.01
C ILE A 264 4.13 -19.78 1.59
N LEU A 265 4.55 -18.53 1.39
CA LEU A 265 5.90 -18.19 0.98
C LEU A 265 6.92 -18.50 2.08
N ILE A 266 6.62 -18.22 3.36
CA ILE A 266 7.50 -18.60 4.47
C ILE A 266 7.71 -20.12 4.45
N ALA A 267 6.63 -20.90 4.42
CA ALA A 267 6.70 -22.36 4.40
C ALA A 267 7.41 -22.92 3.15
N LEU A 268 7.16 -22.33 1.97
CA LEU A 268 7.81 -22.75 0.74
C LEU A 268 9.31 -22.38 0.73
N SER A 269 9.65 -21.23 1.31
CA SER A 269 11.04 -20.78 1.39
C SER A 269 11.90 -21.63 2.32
N THR A 270 11.35 -22.17 3.41
CA THR A 270 12.10 -23.09 4.28
C THR A 270 12.36 -24.44 3.63
N VAL A 271 11.44 -24.90 2.76
CA VAL A 271 11.62 -26.14 1.99
C VAL A 271 12.61 -25.96 0.85
N LEU A 272 12.54 -24.83 0.12
CA LEU A 272 13.40 -24.56 -1.04
C LEU A 272 14.80 -24.07 -0.68
N PHE A 273 14.96 -23.40 0.46
CA PHE A 273 16.23 -22.84 0.94
C PHE A 273 16.52 -23.42 2.34
N PRO A 274 17.08 -24.66 2.43
CA PRO A 274 17.25 -25.39 3.69
C PRO A 274 18.08 -24.67 4.74
N GLU A 275 18.91 -23.70 4.34
CA GLU A 275 19.61 -22.79 5.27
C GLU A 275 18.68 -21.87 6.06
N SER A 276 17.40 -21.76 5.67
CA SER A 276 16.40 -20.92 6.34
C SER A 276 15.73 -21.71 7.46
N THR A 277 16.49 -22.09 8.49
CA THR A 277 15.94 -22.77 9.68
C THR A 277 15.17 -21.79 10.55
N ILE A 278 13.86 -21.99 10.68
CA ILE A 278 12.99 -21.18 11.54
C ILE A 278 12.98 -21.76 12.96
N THR A 279 13.30 -20.94 13.97
CA THR A 279 13.24 -21.34 15.38
C THR A 279 11.83 -21.19 15.95
N GLY A 280 11.54 -21.88 17.06
CA GLY A 280 10.27 -21.71 17.78
C GLY A 280 10.04 -20.26 18.26
N LEU A 281 11.11 -19.57 18.69
CA LEU A 281 11.02 -18.16 19.10
C LEU A 281 10.64 -17.25 17.93
N ASN A 282 11.18 -17.54 16.75
CA ASN A 282 10.87 -16.80 15.54
C ASN A 282 9.37 -16.90 15.18
N ILE A 283 8.79 -18.10 15.29
CA ILE A 283 7.35 -18.36 15.08
C ILE A 283 6.50 -17.63 16.12
N ILE A 284 6.88 -17.69 17.41
CA ILE A 284 6.14 -17.04 18.49
C ILE A 284 6.11 -15.52 18.28
N GLY A 285 7.26 -14.90 17.98
CA GLY A 285 7.32 -13.46 17.70
C GLY A 285 6.47 -13.07 16.49
N TYR A 286 6.56 -13.85 15.41
CA TYR A 286 5.77 -13.60 14.21
C TYR A 286 4.26 -13.77 14.45
N ALA A 287 3.85 -14.74 15.28
CA ALA A 287 2.45 -14.90 15.68
C ALA A 287 1.93 -13.68 16.45
N ILE A 288 2.72 -13.12 17.37
CA ILE A 288 2.38 -11.87 18.08
C ILE A 288 2.21 -10.72 17.07
N ALA A 289 3.16 -10.57 16.13
CA ALA A 289 3.09 -9.53 15.11
C ALA A 289 1.81 -9.67 14.25
N LEU A 290 1.47 -10.89 13.84
CA LEU A 290 0.28 -11.18 13.06
C LEU A 290 -1.02 -10.86 13.80
N CYS A 291 -1.11 -11.19 15.09
CA CYS A 291 -2.26 -10.80 15.92
C CYS A 291 -2.46 -9.28 15.90
N GLY A 292 -1.38 -8.50 16.02
CA GLY A 292 -1.43 -7.05 15.90
C GLY A 292 -1.86 -6.57 14.50
N VAL A 293 -1.41 -7.22 13.43
CA VAL A 293 -1.83 -6.88 12.05
C VAL A 293 -3.31 -7.18 11.81
N VAL A 294 -3.82 -8.30 12.34
CA VAL A 294 -5.25 -8.65 12.27
C VAL A 294 -6.09 -7.64 13.04
N MET A 295 -5.67 -7.28 14.26
CA MET A 295 -6.32 -6.26 15.06
C MET A 295 -6.33 -4.89 14.37
N TYR A 296 -5.22 -4.47 13.76
CA TYR A 296 -5.16 -3.25 12.95
C TYR A 296 -6.17 -3.26 11.80
N ASN A 297 -6.17 -4.34 11.00
CA ASN A 297 -7.07 -4.47 9.87
C ASN A 297 -8.53 -4.45 10.33
N TYR A 298 -8.84 -5.07 11.46
CA TYR A 298 -10.17 -5.03 12.05
C TYR A 298 -10.59 -3.61 12.46
N ILE A 299 -9.72 -2.87 13.17
CA ILE A 299 -9.98 -1.47 13.55
C ILE A 299 -10.24 -0.62 12.31
N LYS A 300 -9.37 -0.72 11.29
CA LYS A 300 -9.49 0.10 10.07
C LYS A 300 -10.73 -0.25 9.26
N VAL A 301 -11.11 -1.52 9.18
CA VAL A 301 -12.38 -1.94 8.52
C VAL A 301 -13.59 -1.44 9.30
N LYS A 302 -13.55 -1.50 10.65
CA LYS A 302 -14.62 -0.99 11.51
C LYS A 302 -14.79 0.52 11.34
N ASP A 303 -13.71 1.29 11.27
CA ASP A 303 -13.73 2.73 11.04
C ASP A 303 -14.39 3.07 9.70
N VAL A 304 -13.95 2.42 8.62
CA VAL A 304 -14.55 2.62 7.28
C VAL A 304 -16.05 2.29 7.29
N ARG A 305 -16.46 1.22 7.98
CA ARG A 305 -17.88 0.87 8.11
C ARG A 305 -18.66 1.91 8.92
N ALA A 306 -18.08 2.41 10.02
CA ALA A 306 -18.72 3.43 10.86
C ALA A 306 -18.91 4.75 10.10
N SER A 307 -17.96 5.14 9.24
CA SER A 307 -18.08 6.29 8.36
C SER A 307 -19.09 6.11 7.22
N GLN A 308 -19.50 4.88 6.92
CA GLN A 308 -20.50 4.55 5.88
C GLN A 308 -21.91 4.33 6.43
N LEU A 309 -22.12 4.36 7.75
CA LEU A 309 -23.46 4.28 8.33
C LEU A 309 -24.22 5.59 8.03
N PRO A 310 -25.42 5.53 7.43
CA PRO A 310 -26.25 6.72 7.23
C PRO A 310 -26.64 7.31 8.58
N VAL A 311 -26.67 8.64 8.66
CA VAL A 311 -27.25 9.42 9.77
C VAL A 311 -28.79 9.30 9.73
N ASP A 312 -29.34 8.09 9.69
CA ASP A 312 -30.80 7.83 9.65
C ASP A 312 -31.27 6.91 10.79
N SER A 313 -30.44 6.69 11.81
CA SER A 313 -30.88 5.99 13.03
C SER A 313 -30.46 6.75 14.28
N ILE A 314 -30.86 8.01 14.38
CA ILE A 314 -31.14 8.60 15.70
C ILE A 314 -32.55 8.09 16.05
N PRO A 315 -32.74 7.28 17.09
CA PRO A 315 -34.08 6.92 17.55
C PRO A 315 -34.84 8.21 17.85
N ASP A 316 -36.06 8.37 17.34
CA ASP A 316 -36.87 9.59 17.48
C ASP A 316 -36.96 10.10 18.94
N ARG A 317 -36.77 9.21 19.91
CA ARG A 317 -36.65 9.50 21.35
C ARG A 317 -35.60 10.55 21.73
N MET A 318 -34.58 10.81 20.90
CA MET A 318 -33.54 11.82 21.19
C MET A 318 -33.87 13.20 20.60
N LYS A 319 -34.81 13.28 19.65
CA LYS A 319 -35.39 14.57 19.20
C LYS A 319 -36.35 15.09 20.27
N ASP A 320 -37.18 14.22 20.86
CA ASP A 320 -38.14 14.60 21.90
C ASP A 320 -37.42 15.18 23.13
N TRP A 321 -36.33 14.54 23.58
CA TRP A 321 -35.53 15.04 24.71
C TRP A 321 -34.93 16.44 24.47
N LYS A 322 -34.61 16.79 23.21
CA LYS A 322 -34.09 18.13 22.86
C LYS A 322 -35.19 19.18 22.77
N PHE A 323 -36.40 18.81 22.32
CA PHE A 323 -37.54 19.72 22.28
C PHE A 323 -38.11 20.00 23.69
N GLU A 324 -38.18 18.98 24.54
CA GLU A 324 -38.69 19.10 25.92
C GLU A 324 -37.76 19.96 26.80
N LYS A 325 -36.44 19.87 26.58
CA LYS A 325 -35.45 20.72 27.26
C LYS A 325 -35.41 22.17 26.72
N LYS A 326 -35.90 22.40 25.49
CA LYS A 326 -35.97 23.74 24.88
C LYS A 326 -37.24 24.48 25.30
N SER A 327 -38.34 23.76 25.53
CA SER A 327 -39.60 24.35 25.98
C SER A 327 -39.63 24.69 27.48
N SER A 328 -38.80 24.04 28.30
CA SER A 328 -38.78 24.23 29.76
C SER A 328 -37.96 25.43 30.26
N ASN A 329 -37.21 26.11 29.38
CA ASN A 329 -36.32 27.22 29.75
C ASN A 329 -36.87 28.63 29.45
N ILE A 330 -38.17 28.77 29.17
CA ILE A 330 -38.81 30.09 29.06
C ILE A 330 -39.62 30.35 30.34
N TYR A 331 -38.97 30.98 31.30
CA TYR A 331 -39.63 31.74 32.37
C TYR A 331 -38.88 33.06 32.53
N VAL A 332 -39.53 34.16 32.12
CA VAL A 332 -39.03 35.54 32.29
C VAL A 332 -39.91 36.18 33.36
N PRO A 333 -39.36 36.67 34.49
CA PRO A 333 -40.14 37.47 35.42
C PRO A 333 -40.19 38.92 34.95
N ASP A 334 -41.38 39.52 35.10
CA ASP A 334 -41.65 40.93 34.87
C ASP A 334 -40.85 41.84 35.81
N ASN A 335 -40.33 42.96 35.28
CA ASN A 335 -40.19 44.18 36.08
C ASN A 335 -40.22 45.45 35.21
N MET A 336 -41.10 46.36 35.62
CA MET A 336 -41.26 47.74 35.14
C MET A 336 -40.00 48.57 35.36
N SER A 337 -39.71 49.51 34.44
CA SER A 337 -39.73 50.97 34.69
C SER A 337 -38.78 51.73 33.74
N ASP A 338 -39.39 52.68 33.04
CA ASP A 338 -38.95 54.06 32.77
C ASP A 338 -37.78 54.44 31.83
N ASN A 339 -38.20 55.20 30.81
CA ASN A 339 -37.70 56.52 30.39
C ASN A 339 -36.48 56.68 29.45
N GLY A 340 -36.73 57.36 28.32
CA GLY A 340 -35.85 58.42 27.81
C GLY A 340 -34.98 58.14 26.56
N GLY A 341 -35.25 58.86 25.46
CA GLY A 341 -34.20 59.55 24.70
C GLY A 341 -33.54 58.87 23.48
N ILE A 342 -34.01 59.25 22.28
CA ILE A 342 -33.28 59.84 21.13
C ILE A 342 -31.90 59.27 20.68
N SER A 343 -31.86 58.97 19.36
CA SER A 343 -30.75 59.11 18.38
C SER A 343 -29.76 57.96 18.13
N GLY A 344 -29.72 57.51 16.86
CA GLY A 344 -28.49 57.55 16.07
C GLY A 344 -27.76 56.23 15.79
N GLY A 345 -27.86 55.76 14.54
CA GLY A 345 -26.69 55.40 13.73
C GLY A 345 -25.93 54.09 14.00
N ASN A 346 -26.20 53.12 13.12
CA ASN A 346 -25.41 51.93 12.77
C ASN A 346 -23.93 51.88 13.20
N GLY A 347 -23.62 50.86 14.00
CA GLY A 347 -22.30 50.20 14.04
C GLY A 347 -22.49 48.70 13.82
N SER A 348 -21.84 48.13 12.80
CA SER A 348 -21.65 46.69 12.67
C SER A 348 -20.16 46.41 12.59
N THR A 349 -19.62 45.90 13.69
CA THR A 349 -18.29 45.31 13.80
C THR A 349 -18.39 43.82 13.48
N SER A 350 -17.46 43.41 12.65
CA SER A 350 -17.07 42.09 12.18
C SER A 350 -17.03 40.99 13.24
N ASP A 351 -17.55 39.80 12.90
CA ASP A 351 -17.11 38.53 13.45
C ASP A 351 -16.90 37.48 12.34
N MET A 352 -15.86 36.69 12.57
CA MET A 352 -15.06 35.89 11.65
C MET A 352 -15.65 34.48 11.50
N SER A 353 -16.00 34.04 10.28
CA SER A 353 -16.48 32.68 9.99
C SER A 353 -15.35 31.77 9.53
N ILE A 354 -15.09 30.70 10.30
CA ILE A 354 -14.28 29.55 9.91
C ILE A 354 -15.22 28.53 9.28
N ASP A 355 -15.08 28.30 7.96
CA ASP A 355 -15.83 27.26 7.25
C ASP A 355 -15.05 25.93 7.25
N GLU A 356 -15.70 24.90 7.81
CA GLU A 356 -15.24 23.52 7.87
C GLU A 356 -15.76 22.76 6.64
N GLU A 357 -14.90 22.52 5.64
CA GLU A 357 -15.23 21.67 4.48
C GLU A 357 -15.17 20.17 4.81
N ALA A 358 -16.29 19.48 4.58
CA ALA A 358 -16.43 18.03 4.65
C ALA A 358 -15.87 17.33 3.39
N PRO A 359 -15.12 16.21 3.50
CA PRO A 359 -14.68 15.45 2.33
C PRO A 359 -15.74 14.42 1.90
N LEU A 360 -16.36 14.66 0.74
CA LEU A 360 -17.25 13.72 0.05
C LEU A 360 -16.43 12.66 -0.72
N ILE A 361 -16.55 11.39 -0.33
CA ILE A 361 -16.15 10.23 -1.15
C ILE A 361 -17.37 9.32 -1.41
N SER A 362 -17.65 9.16 -2.71
CA SER A 362 -18.32 8.03 -3.37
C SER A 362 -19.86 7.98 -3.43
N SER A 363 -20.44 8.87 -4.23
CA SER A 363 -21.68 8.62 -4.98
C SER A 363 -21.39 8.02 -6.37
N ARG A 364 -20.96 6.75 -6.44
CA ARG A 364 -20.98 5.96 -7.69
C ARG A 364 -21.37 4.51 -7.46
N LEU A 365 -22.60 4.30 -6.96
CA LEU A 365 -23.18 2.95 -6.86
C LEU A 365 -24.67 2.86 -7.20
N SER A 366 -25.27 3.86 -7.88
CA SER A 366 -26.72 3.84 -8.16
C SER A 366 -27.13 3.86 -9.65
N HIS A 367 -26.22 3.69 -10.60
CA HIS A 367 -26.61 3.65 -12.03
C HIS A 367 -25.98 2.46 -12.78
N ILE A 368 -26.39 1.24 -12.43
CA ILE A 368 -26.46 0.06 -13.30
C ILE A 368 -27.58 -0.80 -12.69
N GLY A 369 -28.80 -0.64 -13.18
CA GLY A 369 -29.97 -1.29 -12.60
C GLY A 369 -31.30 -0.70 -13.06
N ARG A 370 -31.44 -0.32 -14.33
CA ARG A 370 -32.74 -0.04 -14.95
C ARG A 370 -32.61 -0.01 -16.47
N THR A 371 -33.13 -1.05 -17.12
CA THR A 371 -33.58 -1.20 -18.53
C THR A 371 -33.61 -2.71 -18.81
N THR A 372 -34.65 -3.38 -19.29
CA THR A 372 -36.06 -3.07 -19.52
C THR A 372 -36.72 -4.44 -19.70
N GLY A 373 -37.82 -4.71 -19.00
CA GLY A 373 -38.73 -5.78 -19.39
C GLY A 373 -39.71 -5.24 -20.43
N LYS A 374 -39.83 -5.92 -21.55
CA LYS A 374 -41.06 -6.20 -22.28
C LYS A 374 -40.81 -7.42 -23.16
#